data_AF-A0A2M7KMK0-F1
#
_entry.id   AF-A0A2M7KMK0-F1
#
_cell.length_a   1.000
_cell.length_b   1.000
_cell.length_c   1.000
_cell.angle_alpha   90.00
_cell.angle_beta   90.00
_cell.angle_gamma   90.00
#
_symmetry.space_group_name_H-M   'P 1'
#
loop_
_entity.id
_entity.type
_entity.pdbx_description
1 polymer ?
#
loop_
_entity_poly.entity_id
_entity_poly.type
_entity_poly.pdbx_seq_one_letter_code
_entity_poly.pdbx_strand_id
1 'polypeptide(L)'
;MLNRVVTALALLPLAVIGAFSAQTVQSGPWSIAVGASGPDTVSYEGQLLLRNGRVQGYLPNWAGARFGLAGGQATPTETGAVWTRQVPDNQDATLTASGVGNELTLTLKAMVRAAGPTEYSVELAPEAVWLNEQSCAISLNGKPGVLDLSSPFAQLSGVEELRFEQPERTVIVRCQKALVQDRRDRGNGFFLVYVLNDEERPQTVERSIEVEVQPANPDELEARRALLAQTAVEQRDVPVDNGGFEDGLKQWSENPRAATAPEVKHGGSRSARVTIPADQTDRTGIYLTQQIPVTGGLLYAAEAWVKTRDVVGASFGDMPATGATVILEWADKDGKWLASGDYADGSYGTTDWRRVTTKFMRSPKEAAYAIVFLSMRATGTGWFDDVRLTQTKRNPLLAQPAFGATVADNTPEFRWQYADRADATVELSPDETFPADTTLRFEDIQQSPFAPEQPLSPGKWYWRVGLPDHATTSAVWHFAQTAPLTQDCTPPKIAADHAHLATARQAVMVRYEDGVGVTEVALRLDGQEVNAKVGPTSAEYTPPTDWQPGLHRLDVEAQ
;
A
#
# COMPACT_ATOMS: atom_id res chain seq x y z
N MET A 1 -45.62 65.78 36.70
CA MET A 1 -46.68 64.87 37.19
C MET A 1 -46.21 63.44 36.92
N LEU A 2 -46.08 62.65 38.00
CA LEU A 2 -46.16 61.18 38.16
C LEU A 2 -45.62 60.25 37.03
N ASN A 3 -44.92 59.13 37.26
CA ASN A 3 -44.44 58.42 38.46
C ASN A 3 -43.56 57.22 37.97
N ARG A 4 -42.47 56.93 38.69
CA ARG A 4 -41.84 55.63 39.10
C ARG A 4 -41.77 54.45 38.07
N VAL A 5 -40.68 53.67 37.98
CA VAL A 5 -40.12 52.74 38.99
C VAL A 5 -38.70 52.29 38.59
N VAL A 6 -37.85 52.09 39.60
CA VAL A 6 -36.49 51.53 39.57
C VAL A 6 -36.53 49.98 39.53
N THR A 7 -35.61 49.33 38.82
CA THR A 7 -35.23 47.93 39.14
C THR A 7 -33.73 47.73 38.92
N ALA A 8 -33.05 47.28 39.97
CA ALA A 8 -31.62 47.02 40.05
C ALA A 8 -31.25 45.70 39.34
N LEU A 9 -30.14 45.69 38.59
CA LEU A 9 -29.50 44.48 38.10
C LEU A 9 -28.21 44.24 38.89
N ALA A 10 -28.12 43.06 39.50
CA ALA A 10 -26.98 42.60 40.28
C ALA A 10 -25.77 42.32 39.38
N LEU A 11 -24.59 42.81 39.80
CA LEU A 11 -23.29 42.39 39.26
C LEU A 11 -22.99 40.96 39.71
N LEU A 12 -22.95 40.03 38.75
CA LEU A 12 -22.30 38.73 38.91
C LEU A 12 -20.77 38.92 38.77
N PRO A 13 -19.94 38.27 39.60
CA PRO A 13 -18.49 38.37 39.46
C PRO A 13 -18.02 37.61 38.21
N LEU A 14 -17.29 38.29 37.32
CA LEU A 14 -16.51 37.63 36.27
C LEU A 14 -15.51 36.70 36.95
N ALA A 15 -15.65 35.39 36.69
CA ALA A 15 -14.61 34.43 36.99
C ALA A 15 -13.37 34.78 36.18
N VAL A 16 -12.27 35.08 36.88
CA VAL A 16 -10.95 35.22 36.29
C VAL A 16 -10.54 33.87 35.73
N ILE A 17 -10.66 33.69 34.42
CA ILE A 17 -10.02 32.59 33.70
C ILE A 17 -8.52 32.90 33.76
N GLY A 18 -7.81 32.21 34.65
CA GLY A 18 -6.36 32.27 34.70
C GLY A 18 -5.80 31.81 33.35
N ALA A 19 -5.09 32.70 32.66
CA ALA A 19 -4.36 32.36 31.46
C ALA A 19 -3.26 31.36 31.84
N PHE A 20 -3.44 30.09 31.49
CA PHE A 20 -2.35 29.12 31.50
C PHE A 20 -1.39 29.54 30.37
N SER A 21 -0.16 29.98 30.70
CA SER A 21 0.87 30.07 29.67
C SER A 21 1.21 28.65 29.24
N ALA A 22 1.13 28.35 27.94
CA ALA A 22 1.44 27.03 27.40
C ALA A 22 2.87 26.63 27.81
N GLN A 23 2.98 25.71 28.76
CA GLN A 23 4.27 25.21 29.22
C GLN A 23 4.78 24.22 28.18
N THR A 24 6.01 24.41 27.71
CA THR A 24 6.64 23.50 26.76
C THR A 24 7.86 22.86 27.42
N VAL A 25 7.98 21.53 27.29
CA VAL A 25 9.14 20.77 27.75
C VAL A 25 10.04 20.47 26.57
N GLN A 26 11.32 20.82 26.72
CA GLN A 26 12.37 20.56 25.73
C GLN A 26 13.26 19.43 26.24
N SER A 27 13.46 18.39 25.43
CA SER A 27 14.35 17.28 25.77
C SER A 27 15.09 16.81 24.52
N GLY A 28 16.34 17.23 24.37
CA GLY A 28 17.11 17.01 23.14
C GLY A 28 16.37 17.54 21.91
N PRO A 29 16.10 16.72 20.88
CA PRO A 29 15.38 17.15 19.69
C PRO A 29 13.86 17.30 19.91
N TRP A 30 13.32 16.85 21.04
CA TRP A 30 11.88 16.85 21.32
C TRP A 30 11.39 18.13 21.98
N SER A 31 10.26 18.63 21.50
CA SER A 31 9.49 19.73 22.08
C SER A 31 8.05 19.29 22.32
N ILE A 32 7.63 19.19 23.59
CA ILE A 32 6.29 18.75 24.00
C ILE A 32 5.53 19.91 24.64
N ALA A 33 4.48 20.40 23.99
CA ALA A 33 3.58 21.41 24.56
C ALA A 33 2.59 20.74 25.52
N VAL A 34 2.64 21.15 26.79
CA VAL A 34 1.84 20.58 27.87
C VAL A 34 0.45 21.21 27.87
N GLY A 35 -0.52 20.48 27.32
CA GLY A 35 -1.92 20.87 27.27
C GLY A 35 -2.71 20.48 28.51
N ALA A 36 -3.97 20.92 28.57
CA ALA A 36 -4.85 20.67 29.71
C ALA A 36 -5.29 19.20 29.85
N SER A 37 -5.28 18.43 28.75
CA SER A 37 -5.78 17.04 28.71
C SER A 37 -4.75 16.02 28.22
N GLY A 38 -3.52 16.44 28.00
CA GLY A 38 -2.47 15.68 27.33
C GLY A 38 -1.56 16.60 26.52
N PRO A 39 -0.65 16.06 25.70
CA PRO A 39 0.20 16.89 24.84
C PRO A 39 -0.63 17.56 23.74
N ASP A 40 -0.59 18.88 23.66
CA ASP A 40 -1.28 19.65 22.61
C ASP A 40 -0.54 19.49 21.27
N THR A 41 0.78 19.63 21.32
CA THR A 41 1.67 19.38 20.17
C THR A 41 2.96 18.69 20.63
N VAL A 42 3.50 17.84 19.77
CA VAL A 42 4.83 17.24 19.93
C VAL A 42 5.60 17.43 18.64
N SER A 43 6.78 18.02 18.73
CA SER A 43 7.66 18.29 17.59
C SER A 43 9.03 17.64 17.79
N TYR A 44 9.66 17.26 16.69
CA TYR A 44 11.04 16.77 16.62
C TYR A 44 11.85 17.72 15.73
N GLU A 45 12.93 18.29 16.26
CA GLU A 45 13.76 19.30 15.58
C GLU A 45 12.94 20.47 14.99
N GLY A 46 11.91 20.90 15.72
CA GLY A 46 11.01 21.99 15.33
C GLY A 46 9.92 21.59 14.32
N GLN A 47 9.93 20.37 13.78
CA GLN A 47 8.85 19.88 12.94
C GLN A 47 7.76 19.20 13.76
N LEU A 48 6.51 19.64 13.55
CA LEU A 48 5.35 19.05 14.20
C LEU A 48 5.14 17.61 13.75
N LEU A 49 5.10 16.67 14.72
CA LEU A 49 4.80 15.26 14.46
C LEU A 49 3.41 14.88 14.97
N LEU A 50 3.10 15.22 16.22
CA LEU A 50 1.85 14.81 16.86
C LEU A 50 1.05 16.00 17.37
N ARG A 51 -0.27 15.84 17.41
CA ARG A 51 -1.22 16.76 18.03
C ARG A 51 -2.18 16.02 18.94
N ASN A 52 -2.75 16.75 19.89
CA ASN A 52 -3.99 16.39 20.57
C ASN A 52 -4.01 14.99 21.21
N GLY A 53 -2.93 14.58 21.87
CA GLY A 53 -2.87 13.31 22.58
C GLY A 53 -3.83 13.33 23.76
N ARG A 54 -4.84 12.47 23.78
CA ARG A 54 -5.94 12.57 24.75
C ARG A 54 -6.61 11.24 25.08
N VAL A 55 -7.22 11.21 26.26
CA VAL A 55 -8.11 10.13 26.71
C VAL A 55 -9.50 10.69 26.89
N GLN A 56 -10.50 10.04 26.30
CA GLN A 56 -11.89 10.48 26.35
C GLN A 56 -12.80 9.30 26.67
N GLY A 57 -13.54 9.40 27.77
CA GLY A 57 -14.62 8.46 28.10
C GLY A 57 -15.96 8.99 27.63
N TYR A 58 -16.80 8.10 27.14
CA TYR A 58 -18.14 8.37 26.63
C TYR A 58 -19.21 7.56 27.37
N LEU A 59 -20.43 8.11 27.41
CA LEU A 59 -21.63 7.36 27.78
C LEU A 59 -21.91 6.25 26.75
N PRO A 60 -22.66 5.19 27.12
CA PRO A 60 -23.07 4.14 26.19
C PRO A 60 -23.68 4.69 24.90
N ASN A 61 -23.46 3.99 23.78
CA ASN A 61 -23.90 4.41 22.44
C ASN A 61 -23.41 5.81 22.01
N TRP A 62 -22.28 6.26 22.55
CA TRP A 62 -21.67 7.56 22.22
C TRP A 62 -22.56 8.78 22.55
N ALA A 63 -23.46 8.64 23.52
CA ALA A 63 -24.47 9.66 23.84
C ALA A 63 -23.91 10.96 24.45
N GLY A 64 -22.61 11.03 24.73
CA GLY A 64 -21.94 12.22 25.26
C GLY A 64 -20.64 11.88 25.99
N ALA A 65 -19.85 12.91 26.30
CA ALA A 65 -18.62 12.78 27.07
C ALA A 65 -18.92 12.56 28.57
N ARG A 66 -18.21 11.62 29.22
CA ARG A 66 -18.26 11.40 30.68
C ARG A 66 -16.93 11.59 31.40
N PHE A 67 -15.81 11.56 30.67
CA PHE A 67 -14.48 11.65 31.26
C PHE A 67 -13.47 12.23 30.28
N GLY A 68 -12.51 13.01 30.78
CA GLY A 68 -11.30 13.42 30.06
C GLY A 68 -10.24 13.85 31.06
N LEU A 69 -9.01 14.08 30.63
CA LEU A 69 -7.93 14.50 31.55
C LEU A 69 -8.00 15.98 31.95
N ALA A 70 -8.75 16.82 31.23
CA ALA A 70 -9.02 18.21 31.61
C ALA A 70 -9.50 18.33 33.06
N GLY A 71 -8.93 19.28 33.82
CA GLY A 71 -9.23 19.47 35.24
C GLY A 71 -8.53 18.45 36.17
N GLY A 72 -7.66 17.60 35.63
CA GLY A 72 -6.66 16.85 36.39
C GLY A 72 -5.37 17.64 36.63
N GLN A 73 -4.31 16.93 37.03
CA GLN A 73 -2.98 17.50 37.24
C GLN A 73 -2.08 17.18 36.04
N ALA A 74 -1.52 18.23 35.41
CA ALA A 74 -0.45 18.10 34.43
C ALA A 74 0.88 18.47 35.09
N THR A 75 1.83 17.55 35.12
CA THR A 75 3.15 17.73 35.74
C THR A 75 4.24 17.53 34.69
N PRO A 76 4.92 18.61 34.26
CA PRO A 76 6.13 18.53 33.45
C PRO A 76 7.21 17.69 34.13
N THR A 77 7.99 16.96 33.33
CA THR A 77 9.18 16.23 33.74
C THR A 77 10.40 16.75 32.96
N GLU A 78 11.57 16.19 33.20
CA GLU A 78 12.79 16.53 32.42
C GLU A 78 12.66 16.16 30.94
N THR A 79 11.93 15.08 30.64
CA THR A 79 11.83 14.50 29.29
C THR A 79 10.45 14.66 28.65
N GLY A 80 9.46 15.21 29.36
CA GLY A 80 8.12 15.41 28.84
C GLY A 80 7.13 15.80 29.93
N ALA A 81 6.02 15.08 30.09
CA ALA A 81 5.01 15.41 31.08
C ALA A 81 4.12 14.21 31.44
N VAL A 82 3.48 14.30 32.60
CA VAL A 82 2.52 13.32 33.11
C VAL A 82 1.19 14.03 33.42
N TRP A 83 0.10 13.50 32.89
CA TRP A 83 -1.26 13.95 33.18
C TRP A 83 -2.00 12.90 33.98
N THR A 84 -2.51 13.26 35.15
CA THR A 84 -3.28 12.36 36.01
C THR A 84 -4.65 12.95 36.33
N ARG A 85 -5.68 12.11 36.27
CA ARG A 85 -7.01 12.45 36.79
C ARG A 85 -7.67 11.21 37.36
N GLN A 86 -8.27 11.38 38.54
CA GLN A 86 -9.07 10.36 39.22
C GLN A 86 -10.47 10.91 39.43
N VAL A 87 -11.46 10.16 38.97
CA VAL A 87 -12.88 10.47 39.19
C VAL A 87 -13.53 9.22 39.77
N PRO A 88 -13.89 9.23 41.07
CA PRO A 88 -14.52 8.09 41.75
C PRO A 88 -15.68 7.51 40.95
N ASP A 89 -15.78 6.18 40.95
CA ASP A 89 -16.80 5.38 40.23
C ASP A 89 -16.84 5.56 38.70
N ASN A 90 -16.01 6.43 38.13
CA ASN A 90 -15.97 6.70 36.70
C ASN A 90 -14.69 6.16 36.07
N GLN A 91 -13.55 6.83 36.29
CA GLN A 91 -12.30 6.46 35.67
C GLN A 91 -11.10 7.12 36.36
N ASP A 92 -10.01 6.35 36.47
CA ASP A 92 -8.69 6.84 36.84
C ASP A 92 -7.79 6.72 35.60
N ALA A 93 -7.05 7.77 35.25
CA ALA A 93 -6.16 7.73 34.10
C ALA A 93 -4.87 8.52 34.35
N THR A 94 -3.77 7.94 33.89
CA THR A 94 -2.44 8.54 33.83
C THR A 94 -1.92 8.42 32.40
N LEU A 95 -1.75 9.56 31.73
CA LEU A 95 -1.07 9.66 30.45
C LEU A 95 0.34 10.19 30.68
N THR A 96 1.35 9.56 30.11
CA THR A 96 2.76 10.00 30.19
C THR A 96 3.29 10.20 28.78
N ALA A 97 3.94 11.33 28.54
CA ALA A 97 4.74 11.59 27.35
C ALA A 97 6.20 11.80 27.75
N SER A 98 7.13 11.14 27.07
CA SER A 98 8.57 11.28 27.30
C SER A 98 9.32 11.15 25.98
N GLY A 99 10.09 12.17 25.61
CA GLY A 99 11.00 12.16 24.46
C GLY A 99 12.46 12.09 24.92
N VAL A 100 13.21 11.11 24.44
CA VAL A 100 14.64 10.93 24.75
C VAL A 100 15.37 10.45 23.50
N GLY A 101 16.46 11.13 23.12
CA GLY A 101 17.18 10.82 21.89
C GLY A 101 16.23 10.87 20.68
N ASN A 102 16.16 9.77 19.94
CA ASN A 102 15.33 9.66 18.74
C ASN A 102 13.93 9.09 19.01
N GLU A 103 13.59 8.81 20.27
CA GLU A 103 12.37 8.11 20.64
C GLU A 103 11.44 8.98 21.50
N LEU A 104 10.14 8.88 21.23
CA LEU A 104 9.05 9.42 22.02
C LEU A 104 8.14 8.27 22.44
N THR A 105 7.84 8.17 23.73
CA THR A 105 6.85 7.21 24.25
C THR A 105 5.65 7.96 24.82
N LEU A 106 4.45 7.54 24.41
CA LEU A 106 3.16 7.97 24.95
C LEU A 106 2.45 6.79 25.61
N THR A 107 2.53 6.69 26.94
CA THR A 107 1.94 5.59 27.71
C THR A 107 0.67 6.04 28.42
N LEU A 108 -0.43 5.32 28.21
CA LEU A 108 -1.65 5.42 28.98
C LEU A 108 -1.76 4.25 29.96
N LYS A 109 -1.96 4.56 31.24
CA LYS A 109 -2.44 3.62 32.26
C LYS A 109 -3.81 4.10 32.75
N ALA A 110 -4.83 3.27 32.68
CA ALA A 110 -6.18 3.63 33.08
C ALA A 110 -6.90 2.51 33.83
N MET A 111 -7.76 2.89 34.76
CA MET A 111 -8.76 2.02 35.37
C MET A 111 -10.14 2.59 35.05
N VAL A 112 -10.85 1.94 34.11
CA VAL A 112 -12.18 2.33 33.68
C VAL A 112 -13.20 1.61 34.56
N ARG A 113 -14.17 2.34 35.14
CA ARG A 113 -15.20 1.78 36.04
C ARG A 113 -16.62 2.04 35.52
N ALA A 114 -16.85 3.20 34.92
CA ALA A 114 -18.13 3.54 34.31
C ALA A 114 -18.32 2.86 32.95
N ALA A 115 -19.58 2.51 32.67
CA ALA A 115 -20.00 1.93 31.40
C ALA A 115 -19.84 2.89 30.21
N GLY A 116 -19.72 2.32 29.02
CA GLY A 116 -19.56 3.03 27.77
C GLY A 116 -18.09 3.23 27.36
N PRO A 117 -17.86 3.61 26.09
CA PRO A 117 -16.54 3.50 25.51
C PRO A 117 -15.51 4.48 26.08
N THR A 118 -14.26 4.04 26.21
CA THR A 118 -13.13 4.92 26.47
C THR A 118 -12.16 4.86 25.30
N GLU A 119 -11.88 6.01 24.70
CA GLU A 119 -10.90 6.16 23.62
C GLU A 119 -9.60 6.76 24.13
N TYR A 120 -8.47 6.21 23.66
CA TYR A 120 -7.17 6.86 23.68
C TYR A 120 -6.75 7.16 22.25
N SER A 121 -6.46 8.43 21.97
CA SER A 121 -6.08 8.82 20.62
C SER A 121 -4.96 9.87 20.60
N VAL A 122 -4.19 9.84 19.52
CA VAL A 122 -3.24 10.87 19.14
C VAL A 122 -3.35 11.12 17.65
N GLU A 123 -3.22 12.38 17.25
CA GLU A 123 -3.22 12.78 15.84
C GLU A 123 -1.77 12.86 15.35
N LEU A 124 -1.43 12.09 14.32
CA LEU A 124 -0.20 12.23 13.55
C LEU A 124 -0.43 13.31 12.48
N ALA A 125 0.41 14.35 12.48
CA ALA A 125 0.37 15.42 11.50
C ALA A 125 0.71 14.84 10.11
N PRO A 126 -0.13 15.00 9.08
CA PRO A 126 0.14 14.44 7.76
C PRO A 126 1.47 14.95 7.18
N GLU A 127 1.75 16.24 7.35
CA GLU A 127 2.96 16.91 6.84
C GLU A 127 4.26 16.34 7.42
N ALA A 128 4.17 15.64 8.57
CA ALA A 128 5.30 14.97 9.19
C ALA A 128 5.82 13.78 8.37
N VAL A 129 4.93 13.17 7.59
CA VAL A 129 5.12 11.84 7.00
C VAL A 129 4.90 11.82 5.49
N TRP A 130 4.66 12.97 4.87
CA TRP A 130 4.53 13.09 3.42
C TRP A 130 5.85 12.75 2.71
N LEU A 131 5.74 11.97 1.65
CA LEU A 131 6.79 11.88 0.65
C LEU A 131 6.69 13.07 -0.32
N ASN A 132 5.47 13.41 -0.72
CA ASN A 132 5.10 14.59 -1.48
C ASN A 132 3.65 15.00 -1.13
N GLU A 133 3.13 16.06 -1.73
CA GLU A 133 1.77 16.57 -1.45
C GLU A 133 0.65 15.55 -1.68
N GLN A 134 0.92 14.47 -2.45
CA GLN A 134 -0.08 13.51 -2.91
C GLN A 134 0.15 12.09 -2.36
N SER A 135 1.24 11.82 -1.62
CA SER A 135 1.54 10.46 -1.17
C SER A 135 2.44 10.36 0.06
N CYS A 136 2.31 9.23 0.79
CA CYS A 136 3.32 8.75 1.73
C CYS A 136 3.88 7.40 1.26
N ALA A 137 5.20 7.23 1.23
CA ALA A 137 5.80 5.90 1.19
C ALA A 137 5.71 5.28 2.59
N ILE A 138 5.08 4.11 2.69
CA ILE A 138 4.75 3.49 3.99
C ILE A 138 5.12 2.01 4.02
N SER A 139 5.52 1.51 5.18
CA SER A 139 5.49 0.08 5.49
C SER A 139 4.51 -0.16 6.64
N LEU A 140 3.48 -0.96 6.39
CA LEU A 140 2.48 -1.35 7.38
C LEU A 140 2.75 -2.78 7.85
N ASN A 141 3.13 -2.95 9.12
CA ASN A 141 3.48 -4.25 9.71
C ASN A 141 4.50 -5.02 8.83
N GLY A 142 5.54 -4.32 8.36
CA GLY A 142 6.59 -4.86 7.50
C GLY A 142 6.23 -4.99 6.01
N LYS A 143 5.00 -4.67 5.59
CA LYS A 143 4.58 -4.69 4.18
C LYS A 143 4.72 -3.31 3.56
N PRO A 144 5.64 -3.13 2.58
CA PRO A 144 5.79 -1.85 1.90
C PRO A 144 4.57 -1.53 1.03
N GLY A 145 4.30 -0.24 0.87
CA GLY A 145 3.21 0.29 0.08
C GLY A 145 3.32 1.81 -0.08
N VAL A 146 2.33 2.37 -0.76
CA VAL A 146 2.17 3.82 -0.90
C VAL A 146 0.76 4.16 -0.48
N LEU A 147 0.63 5.14 0.40
CA LEU A 147 -0.65 5.72 0.77
C LEU A 147 -0.94 6.88 -0.18
N ASP A 148 -1.99 6.75 -0.99
CA ASP A 148 -2.51 7.85 -1.80
C ASP A 148 -3.19 8.88 -0.89
N LEU A 149 -2.74 10.11 -0.96
CA LEU A 149 -3.24 11.23 -0.15
C LEU A 149 -4.20 12.14 -0.91
N SER A 150 -4.46 11.88 -2.19
CA SER A 150 -5.42 12.64 -3.01
C SER A 150 -6.86 12.54 -2.46
N SER A 151 -7.16 11.46 -1.73
CA SER A 151 -8.41 11.28 -1.01
C SER A 151 -8.19 10.65 0.37
N PRO A 152 -9.09 10.88 1.35
CA PRO A 152 -9.01 10.23 2.64
C PRO A 152 -9.31 8.73 2.55
N PHE A 153 -8.55 7.91 3.27
CA PHE A 153 -8.86 6.48 3.42
C PHE A 153 -9.75 6.23 4.65
N ALA A 154 -10.61 5.21 4.60
CA ALA A 154 -11.56 4.98 5.69
C ALA A 154 -10.88 4.61 7.03
N GLN A 155 -10.08 3.54 7.03
CA GLN A 155 -9.31 3.10 8.20
C GLN A 155 -8.25 2.06 7.85
N LEU A 156 -7.18 2.00 8.65
CA LEU A 156 -6.28 0.85 8.77
C LEU A 156 -6.53 0.19 10.13
N SER A 157 -6.54 -1.15 10.15
CA SER A 157 -6.86 -1.92 11.36
C SER A 157 -5.72 -2.88 11.70
N GLY A 158 -5.57 -3.20 12.99
CA GLY A 158 -4.55 -4.14 13.45
C GLY A 158 -3.13 -3.62 13.24
N VAL A 159 -2.96 -2.30 13.36
CA VAL A 159 -1.66 -1.65 13.16
C VAL A 159 -0.76 -1.91 14.36
N GLU A 160 0.39 -2.52 14.12
CA GLU A 160 1.44 -2.76 15.12
C GLU A 160 2.67 -1.89 14.84
N GLU A 161 3.01 -1.67 13.57
CA GLU A 161 4.05 -0.74 13.14
C GLU A 161 3.66 -0.02 11.85
N LEU A 162 3.90 1.29 11.81
CA LEU A 162 3.90 2.12 10.60
C LEU A 162 5.29 2.71 10.43
N ARG A 163 5.91 2.50 9.27
CA ARG A 163 7.14 3.20 8.89
C ARG A 163 6.82 4.15 7.75
N PHE A 164 7.11 5.44 7.91
CA PHE A 164 6.95 6.43 6.86
C PHE A 164 8.33 6.82 6.33
N GLU A 165 8.59 6.47 5.08
CA GLU A 165 9.89 6.66 4.45
C GLU A 165 9.95 8.02 3.75
N GLN A 166 10.92 8.84 4.15
CA GLN A 166 11.26 10.10 3.50
C GLN A 166 12.74 10.04 3.08
N PRO A 167 13.18 10.90 2.14
CA PRO A 167 14.58 10.92 1.76
C PRO A 167 15.51 11.18 2.96
N GLU A 168 15.17 12.14 3.79
CA GLU A 168 16.01 12.61 4.90
C GLU A 168 15.91 11.79 6.18
N ARG A 169 14.85 10.98 6.34
CA ARG A 169 14.59 10.21 7.56
C ARG A 169 13.48 9.18 7.38
N THR A 170 13.33 8.32 8.37
CA THR A 170 12.16 7.46 8.55
C THR A 170 11.46 7.83 9.85
N VAL A 171 10.13 8.02 9.81
CA VAL A 171 9.31 8.15 11.02
C VAL A 171 8.64 6.81 11.27
N ILE A 172 8.92 6.20 12.43
CA ILE A 172 8.43 4.86 12.78
C ILE A 172 7.47 5.01 13.96
N VAL A 173 6.25 4.49 13.82
CA VAL A 173 5.23 4.50 14.87
C VAL A 173 4.91 3.07 15.25
N ARG A 174 5.19 2.68 16.49
CA ARG A 174 4.89 1.34 17.04
C ARG A 174 3.74 1.42 18.04
N CYS A 175 2.80 0.50 17.92
CA CYS A 175 1.57 0.48 18.69
C CYS A 175 1.02 -0.96 18.83
N GLN A 176 -0.08 -1.12 19.56
CA GLN A 176 -0.62 -2.41 20.00
C GLN A 176 -1.96 -2.69 19.32
N LYS A 177 -1.95 -2.85 17.99
CA LYS A 177 -3.15 -3.07 17.15
C LYS A 177 -4.11 -1.88 17.14
N ALA A 178 -3.57 -0.67 17.04
CA ALA A 178 -4.39 0.53 16.94
C ALA A 178 -5.20 0.55 15.63
N LEU A 179 -6.30 1.32 15.64
CA LEU A 179 -6.95 1.79 14.42
C LEU A 179 -6.26 3.06 13.95
N VAL A 180 -6.05 3.20 12.65
CA VAL A 180 -5.61 4.47 12.05
C VAL A 180 -6.73 4.99 11.18
N GLN A 181 -7.23 6.18 11.47
CA GLN A 181 -8.31 6.80 10.71
C GLN A 181 -7.80 8.04 10.02
N ASP A 182 -8.12 8.19 8.72
CA ASP A 182 -7.92 9.44 8.02
C ASP A 182 -9.07 10.39 8.33
N ARG A 183 -8.78 11.53 8.95
CA ARG A 183 -9.79 12.57 9.25
C ARG A 183 -9.45 13.91 8.60
N ARG A 184 -8.70 13.89 7.50
CA ARG A 184 -8.27 15.09 6.75
C ARG A 184 -9.44 15.84 6.10
N ASP A 185 -10.49 15.14 5.70
CA ASP A 185 -11.77 15.73 5.25
C ASP A 185 -12.43 16.66 6.27
N ARG A 186 -12.11 16.47 7.57
CA ARG A 186 -12.61 17.27 8.69
C ARG A 186 -11.59 18.31 9.18
N GLY A 187 -10.52 18.56 8.42
CA GLY A 187 -9.46 19.51 8.77
C GLY A 187 -8.48 19.01 9.85
N ASN A 188 -8.40 17.70 10.08
CA ASN A 188 -7.45 17.10 11.04
C ASN A 188 -6.41 16.21 10.32
N GLY A 189 -5.58 15.48 11.08
CA GLY A 189 -4.60 14.51 10.55
C GLY A 189 -5.03 13.03 10.56
N PHE A 190 -4.04 12.16 10.68
CA PHE A 190 -4.25 10.72 10.87
C PHE A 190 -4.40 10.40 12.35
N PHE A 191 -5.51 9.78 12.75
CA PHE A 191 -5.76 9.45 14.15
C PHE A 191 -5.37 8.02 14.43
N LEU A 192 -4.39 7.83 15.30
CA LEU A 192 -4.19 6.55 15.97
C LEU A 192 -5.18 6.47 17.13
N VAL A 193 -6.05 5.47 17.10
CA VAL A 193 -7.16 5.31 18.05
C VAL A 193 -7.14 3.92 18.65
N TYR A 194 -7.21 3.87 19.98
CA TYR A 194 -7.59 2.69 20.72
C TYR A 194 -8.95 2.88 21.36
N VAL A 195 -9.86 1.93 21.14
CA VAL A 195 -11.09 1.79 21.92
C VAL A 195 -10.80 0.76 23.02
N LEU A 196 -10.81 1.20 24.28
CA LEU A 196 -10.21 0.47 25.40
C LEU A 196 -11.17 -0.44 26.17
N ASN A 197 -12.43 -0.02 26.25
CA ASN A 197 -13.51 -0.71 26.96
C ASN A 197 -14.80 -0.48 26.17
N ASP A 198 -15.56 -1.53 25.86
CA ASP A 198 -16.94 -1.47 25.37
C ASP A 198 -17.90 -2.27 26.28
N GLU A 199 -17.39 -2.83 27.37
CA GLU A 199 -18.12 -3.66 28.32
C GLU A 199 -18.58 -2.88 29.56
N GLU A 200 -19.58 -3.41 30.27
CA GLU A 200 -20.14 -2.81 31.49
C GLU A 200 -19.29 -3.09 32.76
N ARG A 201 -18.14 -3.74 32.64
CA ARG A 201 -17.32 -4.18 33.78
C ARG A 201 -16.09 -3.30 33.97
N PRO A 202 -15.64 -3.09 35.23
CA PRO A 202 -14.39 -2.37 35.47
C PRO A 202 -13.18 -3.07 34.84
N GLN A 203 -12.32 -2.30 34.18
CA GLN A 203 -11.17 -2.80 33.43
C GLN A 203 -9.93 -1.96 33.67
N THR A 204 -8.80 -2.62 33.94
CA THR A 204 -7.47 -1.98 33.93
C THR A 204 -6.88 -2.11 32.54
N VAL A 205 -6.35 -1.00 32.01
CA VAL A 205 -5.82 -0.90 30.66
C VAL A 205 -4.48 -0.20 30.69
N GLU A 206 -3.52 -0.77 29.96
CA GLU A 206 -2.24 -0.14 29.65
C GLU A 206 -2.03 -0.16 28.14
N ARG A 207 -1.70 1.00 27.56
CA ARG A 207 -1.42 1.16 26.13
C ARG A 207 -0.22 2.05 25.92
N SER A 208 0.59 1.74 24.92
CA SER A 208 1.73 2.56 24.51
C SER A 208 1.61 2.92 23.03
N ILE A 209 2.14 4.10 22.70
CA ILE A 209 2.48 4.51 21.33
C ILE A 209 3.92 4.97 21.40
N GLU A 210 4.78 4.37 20.59
CA GLU A 210 6.17 4.76 20.46
C GLU A 210 6.37 5.39 19.09
N VAL A 211 7.09 6.51 19.05
CA VAL A 211 7.49 7.19 17.82
C VAL A 211 9.00 7.31 17.81
N GLU A 212 9.63 6.76 16.78
CA GLU A 212 11.06 6.87 16.54
C GLU A 212 11.28 7.70 15.28
N VAL A 213 12.21 8.65 15.33
CA VAL A 213 12.67 9.40 14.15
C VAL A 213 14.09 8.95 13.85
N GLN A 214 14.27 8.25 12.74
CA GLN A 214 15.57 7.74 12.30
C GLN A 214 16.10 8.64 11.16
N PRO A 215 17.09 9.52 11.40
CA PRO A 215 17.72 10.28 10.33
C PRO A 215 18.38 9.36 9.31
N ALA A 216 18.30 9.71 8.03
CA ALA A 216 19.04 9.02 6.98
C ALA A 216 20.52 9.40 7.02
N ASN A 217 21.38 8.47 6.60
CA ASN A 217 22.79 8.79 6.36
C ASN A 217 22.88 9.85 5.24
N PRO A 218 23.58 10.99 5.44
CA PRO A 218 23.77 12.00 4.39
C PRO A 218 24.29 11.45 3.06
N ASP A 219 25.15 10.43 3.11
CA ASP A 219 25.74 9.80 1.92
C ASP A 219 24.72 8.95 1.13
N GLU A 220 23.58 8.61 1.73
CA GLU A 220 22.52 7.80 1.12
C GLU A 220 21.34 8.63 0.61
N LEU A 221 21.30 9.95 0.85
CA LEU A 221 20.14 10.78 0.55
C LEU A 221 19.74 10.74 -0.92
N GLU A 222 20.70 10.80 -1.84
CA GLU A 222 20.44 10.73 -3.28
C GLU A 222 19.88 9.35 -3.68
N ALA A 223 20.45 8.28 -3.12
CA ALA A 223 19.96 6.92 -3.36
C ALA A 223 18.52 6.75 -2.84
N ARG A 224 18.23 7.29 -1.66
CA ARG A 224 16.88 7.28 -1.06
C ARG A 224 15.89 8.09 -1.86
N ARG A 225 16.25 9.29 -2.33
CA ARG A 225 15.41 10.09 -3.25
C ARG A 225 15.07 9.30 -4.50
N ALA A 226 16.08 8.70 -5.15
CA ALA A 226 15.88 7.91 -6.35
C ALA A 226 14.98 6.69 -6.11
N LEU A 227 15.18 5.99 -4.99
CA LEU A 227 14.34 4.85 -4.59
C LEU A 227 12.88 5.24 -4.39
N LEU A 228 12.63 6.32 -3.64
CA LEU A 228 11.29 6.79 -3.31
C LEU A 228 10.59 7.50 -4.48
N ALA A 229 11.34 8.00 -5.46
CA ALA A 229 10.81 8.62 -6.66
C ALA A 229 10.34 7.60 -7.71
N GLN A 230 10.65 6.32 -7.56
CA GLN A 230 10.21 5.31 -8.52
C GLN A 230 8.70 5.12 -8.48
N THR A 231 8.09 5.04 -9.66
CA THR A 231 6.65 4.81 -9.80
C THR A 231 6.38 3.36 -10.15
N ALA A 232 5.86 2.59 -9.20
CA ALA A 232 5.55 1.17 -9.42
C ALA A 232 4.37 0.96 -10.38
N VAL A 233 3.36 1.82 -10.27
CA VAL A 233 2.11 1.73 -11.01
C VAL A 233 1.69 3.11 -11.48
N GLU A 234 1.44 3.25 -12.78
CA GLU A 234 0.83 4.43 -13.39
C GLU A 234 -0.57 4.03 -13.87
N GLN A 235 -1.57 4.83 -13.52
CA GLN A 235 -2.94 4.65 -14.01
C GLN A 235 -3.37 5.89 -14.79
N ARG A 236 -4.11 5.66 -15.87
CA ARG A 236 -4.74 6.73 -16.63
C ARG A 236 -6.11 6.30 -17.11
N ASP A 237 -7.03 7.26 -17.15
CA ASP A 237 -8.32 7.05 -17.77
C ASP A 237 -8.17 6.99 -19.29
N VAL A 238 -8.79 5.98 -19.88
CA VAL A 238 -9.01 5.89 -21.32
C VAL A 238 -10.38 6.50 -21.59
N PRO A 239 -10.49 7.52 -22.47
CA PRO A 239 -11.77 8.14 -22.77
C PRO A 239 -12.81 7.11 -23.21
N VAL A 240 -13.93 7.07 -22.50
CA VAL A 240 -15.14 6.32 -22.88
C VAL A 240 -16.13 7.33 -23.43
N ASP A 241 -16.43 7.24 -24.73
CA ASP A 241 -17.35 8.20 -25.34
C ASP A 241 -18.76 8.00 -24.78
N ASN A 242 -19.34 9.07 -24.23
CA ASN A 242 -20.67 9.05 -23.63
C ASN A 242 -20.87 7.94 -22.57
N GLY A 243 -19.86 7.72 -21.71
CA GLY A 243 -19.90 6.71 -20.64
C GLY A 243 -20.92 6.99 -19.52
N GLY A 244 -21.30 8.27 -19.32
CA GLY A 244 -22.38 8.69 -18.41
C GLY A 244 -23.73 8.90 -19.11
N PHE A 245 -23.87 8.54 -20.39
CA PHE A 245 -25.13 8.58 -21.15
C PHE A 245 -25.81 9.94 -21.30
N GLU A 246 -25.12 11.05 -21.07
CA GLU A 246 -25.67 12.40 -21.15
C GLU A 246 -26.16 12.79 -22.56
N ASP A 247 -25.58 12.21 -23.61
CA ASP A 247 -26.05 12.35 -25.01
C ASP A 247 -26.93 11.17 -25.46
N GLY A 248 -27.66 10.58 -24.50
CA GLY A 248 -28.50 9.42 -24.70
C GLY A 248 -27.69 8.13 -24.91
N LEU A 249 -28.12 7.28 -25.85
CA LEU A 249 -27.42 6.03 -26.18
C LEU A 249 -26.46 6.17 -27.38
N LYS A 250 -26.17 7.40 -27.83
CA LYS A 250 -25.18 7.62 -28.89
C LYS A 250 -23.82 7.08 -28.45
N GLN A 251 -22.99 6.67 -29.43
CA GLN A 251 -21.69 6.00 -29.23
C GLN A 251 -21.76 4.58 -28.65
N TRP A 252 -22.94 4.11 -28.27
CA TRP A 252 -23.21 2.72 -27.92
C TRP A 252 -23.95 2.01 -29.05
N SER A 253 -23.77 0.69 -29.14
CA SER A 253 -24.43 -0.14 -30.15
C SER A 253 -25.95 -0.04 -30.08
N GLU A 254 -26.61 -0.13 -31.23
CA GLU A 254 -28.07 -0.25 -31.27
C GLU A 254 -28.54 -1.46 -30.46
N ASN A 255 -29.56 -1.25 -29.62
CA ASN A 255 -30.14 -2.31 -28.82
C ASN A 255 -31.65 -2.06 -28.66
N PRO A 256 -32.51 -2.97 -29.15
CA PRO A 256 -33.97 -2.79 -29.12
C PRO A 256 -34.58 -2.89 -27.70
N ARG A 257 -33.80 -3.31 -26.72
CA ARG A 257 -34.17 -3.41 -25.30
C ARG A 257 -33.60 -2.27 -24.46
N ALA A 258 -32.79 -1.39 -25.05
CA ALA A 258 -32.16 -0.29 -24.37
C ALA A 258 -32.95 1.02 -24.51
N ALA A 259 -32.94 1.83 -23.45
CA ALA A 259 -33.46 3.20 -23.45
C ALA A 259 -32.71 4.05 -22.43
N THR A 260 -32.82 5.37 -22.49
CA THR A 260 -32.32 6.25 -21.42
C THR A 260 -33.29 6.31 -20.24
N ALA A 261 -32.79 6.48 -19.02
CA ALA A 261 -33.60 6.66 -17.82
C ALA A 261 -33.18 7.92 -17.03
N PRO A 262 -33.91 9.06 -17.15
CA PRO A 262 -33.58 10.28 -16.42
C PRO A 262 -33.90 10.21 -14.92
N GLU A 263 -34.86 9.37 -14.53
CA GLU A 263 -35.32 9.23 -13.13
C GLU A 263 -34.49 8.23 -12.31
N VAL A 264 -33.74 7.36 -12.98
CA VAL A 264 -32.91 6.34 -12.34
C VAL A 264 -31.50 6.52 -12.86
N LYS A 265 -30.70 7.30 -12.17
CA LYS A 265 -29.33 7.69 -12.56
C LYS A 265 -28.41 7.65 -11.35
N HIS A 266 -27.11 7.47 -11.60
CA HIS A 266 -26.09 7.57 -10.59
C HIS A 266 -25.45 8.96 -10.66
N GLY A 267 -24.87 9.29 -11.81
CA GLY A 267 -24.32 10.60 -12.14
C GLY A 267 -25.24 11.42 -13.04
N GLY A 268 -24.85 12.68 -13.28
CA GLY A 268 -25.41 13.49 -14.36
C GLY A 268 -26.94 13.63 -14.42
N SER A 269 -27.50 13.56 -15.63
CA SER A 269 -28.92 13.76 -15.92
C SER A 269 -29.68 12.49 -16.30
N ARG A 270 -29.00 11.40 -16.65
CA ARG A 270 -29.63 10.12 -17.04
C ARG A 270 -28.65 8.95 -17.00
N SER A 271 -29.20 7.72 -17.05
CA SER A 271 -28.43 6.49 -17.26
C SER A 271 -28.93 5.70 -18.48
N ALA A 272 -28.23 4.63 -18.84
CA ALA A 272 -28.75 3.61 -19.73
C ALA A 272 -29.58 2.58 -18.96
N ARG A 273 -30.72 2.17 -19.52
CA ARG A 273 -31.60 1.10 -19.01
C ARG A 273 -31.71 0.01 -20.05
N VAL A 274 -31.54 -1.24 -19.65
CA VAL A 274 -31.81 -2.43 -20.47
C VAL A 274 -32.82 -3.31 -19.75
N THR A 275 -33.91 -3.68 -20.43
CA THR A 275 -34.96 -4.56 -19.87
C THR A 275 -35.12 -5.81 -20.72
N ILE A 276 -34.89 -6.98 -20.10
CA ILE A 276 -35.01 -8.28 -20.74
C ILE A 276 -36.27 -9.01 -20.23
N PRO A 277 -37.23 -9.38 -21.11
CA PRO A 277 -38.44 -10.11 -20.71
C PRO A 277 -38.13 -11.46 -20.07
N ALA A 278 -38.99 -11.89 -19.13
CA ALA A 278 -38.84 -13.14 -18.40
C ALA A 278 -38.90 -14.40 -19.30
N ASP A 279 -39.57 -14.30 -20.44
CA ASP A 279 -39.79 -15.36 -21.43
C ASP A 279 -38.80 -15.32 -22.60
N GLN A 280 -37.86 -14.36 -22.62
CA GLN A 280 -36.85 -14.30 -23.66
C GLN A 280 -35.91 -15.52 -23.57
N THR A 281 -35.59 -16.11 -24.73
CA THR A 281 -34.66 -17.25 -24.84
C THR A 281 -33.54 -17.00 -25.85
N ASP A 282 -33.71 -16.02 -26.73
CA ASP A 282 -32.70 -15.60 -27.71
C ASP A 282 -31.75 -14.50 -27.16
N ARG A 283 -30.73 -14.16 -27.96
CA ARG A 283 -29.67 -13.21 -27.60
C ARG A 283 -30.01 -11.75 -27.91
N THR A 284 -31.25 -11.43 -28.27
CA THR A 284 -31.62 -10.10 -28.75
C THR A 284 -31.50 -9.06 -27.65
N GLY A 285 -30.69 -8.04 -27.86
CA GLY A 285 -30.59 -6.87 -26.97
C GLY A 285 -30.00 -7.14 -25.59
N ILE A 286 -29.27 -8.25 -25.41
CA ILE A 286 -28.64 -8.59 -24.12
C ILE A 286 -27.36 -7.78 -23.83
N TYR A 287 -26.88 -6.95 -24.76
CA TYR A 287 -25.71 -6.10 -24.60
C TYR A 287 -25.93 -4.68 -25.12
N LEU A 288 -25.40 -3.69 -24.40
CA LEU A 288 -24.95 -2.43 -25.00
C LEU A 288 -23.43 -2.49 -25.11
N THR A 289 -22.87 -2.16 -26.26
CA THR A 289 -21.43 -2.31 -26.52
C THR A 289 -20.81 -1.06 -27.07
N GLN A 290 -19.54 -0.83 -26.75
CA GLN A 290 -18.70 0.21 -27.35
C GLN A 290 -17.30 -0.37 -27.59
N GLN A 291 -16.71 -0.07 -28.76
CA GLN A 291 -15.30 -0.35 -29.03
C GLN A 291 -14.49 0.91 -28.75
N ILE A 292 -13.52 0.79 -27.85
CA ILE A 292 -12.72 1.91 -27.35
C ILE A 292 -11.27 1.69 -27.81
N PRO A 293 -10.64 2.64 -28.51
CA PRO A 293 -9.26 2.50 -28.96
C PRO A 293 -8.29 2.24 -27.81
N VAL A 294 -7.42 1.25 -27.97
CA VAL A 294 -6.39 0.88 -26.97
C VAL A 294 -5.07 0.55 -27.66
N THR A 295 -3.98 0.54 -26.88
CA THR A 295 -2.70 -0.04 -27.30
C THR A 295 -2.62 -1.48 -26.83
N GLY A 296 -2.45 -2.42 -27.76
CA GLY A 296 -2.26 -3.85 -27.48
C GLY A 296 -1.05 -4.13 -26.58
N GLY A 297 -1.09 -5.23 -25.84
CA GLY A 297 -0.06 -5.63 -24.88
C GLY A 297 -0.11 -4.91 -23.52
N LEU A 298 -0.96 -3.90 -23.33
CA LEU A 298 -1.10 -3.17 -22.07
C LEU A 298 -2.23 -3.73 -21.18
N LEU A 299 -2.23 -3.35 -19.89
CA LEU A 299 -3.25 -3.74 -18.91
C LEU A 299 -4.41 -2.74 -18.90
N TYR A 300 -5.64 -3.24 -18.91
CA TYR A 300 -6.84 -2.42 -18.74
C TYR A 300 -7.86 -3.05 -17.81
N ALA A 301 -8.71 -2.24 -17.20
CA ALA A 301 -9.90 -2.67 -16.47
C ALA A 301 -11.08 -1.77 -16.83
N ALA A 302 -12.26 -2.36 -17.00
CA ALA A 302 -13.51 -1.64 -17.22
C ALA A 302 -14.33 -1.60 -15.93
N GLU A 303 -15.00 -0.48 -15.68
CA GLU A 303 -15.95 -0.34 -14.58
C GLU A 303 -17.22 0.38 -15.00
N ALA A 304 -18.30 0.12 -14.28
CA ALA A 304 -19.56 0.84 -14.42
C ALA A 304 -20.30 0.83 -13.07
N TRP A 305 -21.14 1.85 -12.85
CA TRP A 305 -22.17 1.80 -11.83
C TRP A 305 -23.37 1.03 -12.37
N VAL A 306 -23.87 0.08 -11.57
CA VAL A 306 -24.97 -0.80 -11.94
C VAL A 306 -26.04 -0.80 -10.86
N LYS A 307 -27.30 -0.67 -11.28
CA LYS A 307 -28.49 -0.86 -10.43
C LYS A 307 -29.39 -1.89 -11.08
N THR A 308 -30.08 -2.71 -10.27
CA THR A 308 -30.95 -3.77 -10.80
C THR A 308 -32.34 -3.76 -10.19
N ARG A 309 -33.31 -4.27 -10.96
CA ARG A 309 -34.64 -4.62 -10.49
C ARG A 309 -35.06 -5.95 -11.08
N ASP A 310 -35.41 -6.88 -10.20
CA ASP A 310 -35.91 -8.21 -10.51
C ASP A 310 -35.02 -8.98 -11.49
N VAL A 311 -33.69 -8.83 -11.35
CA VAL A 311 -32.73 -9.47 -12.26
C VAL A 311 -32.55 -10.94 -11.89
N VAL A 312 -32.91 -11.84 -12.79
CA VAL A 312 -32.82 -13.29 -12.58
C VAL A 312 -31.90 -13.90 -13.63
N GLY A 313 -30.92 -14.68 -13.19
CA GLY A 313 -29.97 -15.32 -14.09
C GLY A 313 -30.67 -16.18 -15.13
N ALA A 314 -30.32 -15.97 -16.41
CA ALA A 314 -30.86 -16.69 -17.54
C ALA A 314 -29.74 -16.99 -18.54
N SER A 315 -29.79 -18.16 -19.16
CA SER A 315 -28.88 -18.52 -20.25
C SER A 315 -29.55 -18.23 -21.58
N PHE A 316 -28.82 -17.60 -22.50
CA PHE A 316 -29.33 -17.22 -23.83
C PHE A 316 -28.53 -17.94 -24.92
N GLY A 317 -29.09 -19.05 -25.41
CA GLY A 317 -28.32 -20.07 -26.15
C GLY A 317 -27.19 -20.63 -25.29
N ASP A 318 -26.00 -20.80 -25.86
CA ASP A 318 -24.83 -21.34 -25.13
C ASP A 318 -24.13 -20.35 -24.18
N MET A 319 -24.71 -19.17 -23.95
CA MET A 319 -24.11 -18.16 -23.08
C MET A 319 -24.66 -18.30 -21.65
N PRO A 320 -23.80 -18.60 -20.66
CA PRO A 320 -24.23 -18.68 -19.27
C PRO A 320 -24.65 -17.31 -18.74
N ALA A 321 -25.46 -17.32 -17.68
CA ALA A 321 -25.92 -16.11 -17.01
C ALA A 321 -24.74 -15.30 -16.43
N THR A 322 -24.82 -13.97 -16.58
CA THR A 322 -23.87 -13.03 -15.94
C THR A 322 -24.57 -12.02 -15.03
N GLY A 323 -25.91 -11.97 -15.01
CA GLY A 323 -26.62 -10.86 -14.37
C GLY A 323 -26.39 -9.55 -15.11
N ALA A 324 -26.66 -8.43 -14.44
CA ALA A 324 -26.29 -7.09 -14.91
C ALA A 324 -24.82 -6.79 -14.54
N THR A 325 -23.94 -6.62 -15.53
CA THR A 325 -22.50 -6.44 -15.28
C THR A 325 -21.78 -5.72 -16.44
N VAL A 326 -20.48 -5.42 -16.26
CA VAL A 326 -19.57 -4.97 -17.31
C VAL A 326 -18.62 -6.11 -17.71
N ILE A 327 -18.34 -6.22 -19.02
CA ILE A 327 -17.40 -7.20 -19.58
C ILE A 327 -16.38 -6.45 -20.43
N LEU A 328 -15.12 -6.84 -20.33
CA LEU A 328 -14.02 -6.35 -21.15
C LEU A 328 -13.53 -7.48 -22.05
N GLU A 329 -13.58 -7.29 -23.37
CA GLU A 329 -12.97 -8.17 -24.36
C GLU A 329 -12.15 -7.38 -25.38
N TRP A 330 -11.58 -8.04 -26.39
CA TRP A 330 -10.61 -7.43 -27.31
C TRP A 330 -11.04 -7.55 -28.76
N ALA A 331 -10.76 -6.52 -29.55
CA ALA A 331 -10.90 -6.53 -31.00
C ALA A 331 -9.60 -6.10 -31.71
N ASP A 332 -9.45 -6.61 -32.93
CA ASP A 332 -8.35 -6.25 -33.83
C ASP A 332 -8.56 -4.87 -34.47
N LYS A 333 -7.60 -4.42 -35.28
CA LYS A 333 -7.64 -3.13 -35.99
C LYS A 333 -8.82 -2.96 -36.95
N ASP A 334 -9.47 -4.05 -37.37
CA ASP A 334 -10.65 -4.03 -38.24
C ASP A 334 -11.95 -4.04 -37.42
N GLY A 335 -11.85 -3.99 -36.09
CA GLY A 335 -12.98 -4.05 -35.16
C GLY A 335 -13.57 -5.45 -34.98
N LYS A 336 -12.89 -6.50 -35.44
CA LYS A 336 -13.36 -7.88 -35.26
C LYS A 336 -12.94 -8.40 -33.91
N TRP A 337 -13.82 -9.19 -33.29
CA TRP A 337 -13.51 -9.87 -32.04
C TRP A 337 -12.23 -10.70 -32.18
N LEU A 338 -11.30 -10.49 -31.25
CA LEU A 338 -9.96 -11.07 -31.25
C LEU A 338 -9.78 -12.08 -30.13
N ALA A 339 -10.18 -11.72 -28.90
CA ALA A 339 -10.02 -12.56 -27.73
C ALA A 339 -11.01 -12.18 -26.63
N SER A 340 -11.38 -13.18 -25.81
CA SER A 340 -12.11 -12.96 -24.56
C SER A 340 -11.25 -12.20 -23.56
N GLY A 341 -11.89 -11.51 -22.61
CA GLY A 341 -11.21 -10.92 -21.47
C GLY A 341 -11.85 -11.33 -20.15
N ASP A 342 -12.27 -10.35 -19.35
CA ASP A 342 -12.77 -10.54 -18.00
C ASP A 342 -14.16 -9.96 -17.79
N TYR A 343 -14.85 -10.53 -16.82
CA TYR A 343 -16.26 -10.32 -16.53
C TYR A 343 -16.35 -9.86 -15.08
N ALA A 344 -16.85 -8.64 -14.85
CA ALA A 344 -17.07 -8.17 -13.50
C ALA A 344 -18.20 -8.97 -12.82
N ASP A 345 -18.23 -8.95 -11.48
CA ASP A 345 -19.24 -9.68 -10.71
C ASP A 345 -20.67 -9.28 -11.08
N GLY A 346 -21.46 -10.30 -11.41
CA GLY A 346 -22.86 -10.15 -11.82
C GLY A 346 -23.76 -9.56 -10.74
N SER A 347 -24.61 -8.62 -11.12
CA SER A 347 -25.67 -8.06 -10.25
C SER A 347 -26.98 -8.80 -10.48
N TYR A 348 -27.56 -9.33 -9.40
CA TYR A 348 -28.79 -10.12 -9.42
C TYR A 348 -29.81 -9.57 -8.41
N GLY A 349 -31.08 -9.92 -8.60
CA GLY A 349 -32.20 -9.44 -7.79
C GLY A 349 -32.45 -7.94 -7.97
N THR A 350 -32.95 -7.32 -6.92
CA THR A 350 -33.19 -5.87 -6.85
C THR A 350 -32.15 -5.24 -5.92
N THR A 351 -31.29 -4.39 -6.47
CA THR A 351 -30.16 -3.79 -5.75
C THR A 351 -30.14 -2.27 -5.96
N ASP A 352 -29.50 -1.55 -5.04
CA ASP A 352 -29.15 -0.16 -5.30
C ASP A 352 -27.87 -0.04 -6.13
N TRP A 353 -27.54 1.18 -6.56
CA TRP A 353 -26.32 1.46 -7.31
C TRP A 353 -25.10 0.88 -6.60
N ARG A 354 -24.36 0.07 -7.34
CA ARG A 354 -23.06 -0.46 -6.93
C ARG A 354 -22.08 -0.37 -8.09
N ARG A 355 -20.83 -0.09 -7.76
CA ARG A 355 -19.75 -0.15 -8.75
C ARG A 355 -19.35 -1.61 -8.97
N VAL A 356 -19.28 -2.02 -10.23
CA VAL A 356 -18.70 -3.30 -10.66
C VAL A 356 -17.47 -3.04 -11.52
N THR A 357 -16.44 -3.86 -11.39
CA THR A 357 -15.16 -3.67 -12.09
C THR A 357 -14.59 -5.03 -12.53
N THR A 358 -14.00 -5.07 -13.72
CA THR A 358 -13.24 -6.24 -14.18
C THR A 358 -11.88 -6.27 -13.50
N LYS A 359 -11.23 -7.44 -13.49
CA LYS A 359 -9.79 -7.52 -13.19
C LYS A 359 -9.00 -6.71 -14.22
N PHE A 360 -7.79 -6.29 -13.84
CA PHE A 360 -6.82 -5.79 -14.81
C PHE A 360 -6.40 -6.92 -15.75
N MET A 361 -6.66 -6.75 -17.03
CA MET A 361 -6.39 -7.73 -18.08
C MET A 361 -5.38 -7.21 -19.07
N ARG A 362 -4.37 -8.03 -19.37
CA ARG A 362 -3.42 -7.72 -20.44
C ARG A 362 -4.07 -8.02 -21.77
N SER A 363 -4.17 -7.00 -22.62
CA SER A 363 -4.65 -7.15 -23.99
C SER A 363 -3.66 -7.98 -24.83
N PRO A 364 -4.15 -8.75 -25.82
CA PRO A 364 -3.28 -9.29 -26.86
C PRO A 364 -2.44 -8.18 -27.52
N LYS A 365 -1.23 -8.51 -28.00
CA LYS A 365 -0.33 -7.52 -28.62
C LYS A 365 -0.96 -6.91 -29.88
N GLU A 366 -1.81 -7.66 -30.57
CA GLU A 366 -2.49 -7.28 -31.80
C GLU A 366 -3.82 -6.53 -31.56
N ALA A 367 -4.26 -6.40 -30.30
CA ALA A 367 -5.49 -5.69 -29.98
C ALA A 367 -5.38 -4.20 -30.32
N ALA A 368 -6.41 -3.66 -30.98
CA ALA A 368 -6.53 -2.24 -31.28
C ALA A 368 -7.72 -1.60 -30.54
N TYR A 369 -8.68 -2.41 -30.09
CA TYR A 369 -9.84 -1.94 -29.34
C TYR A 369 -10.10 -2.82 -28.12
N ALA A 370 -10.50 -2.19 -27.02
CA ALA A 370 -11.25 -2.82 -25.95
C ALA A 370 -12.73 -2.82 -26.34
N ILE A 371 -13.41 -3.96 -26.26
CA ILE A 371 -14.86 -4.04 -26.37
C ILE A 371 -15.42 -4.03 -24.95
N VAL A 372 -16.12 -2.96 -24.59
CA VAL A 372 -16.84 -2.86 -23.32
C VAL A 372 -18.28 -3.28 -23.56
N PHE A 373 -18.75 -4.32 -22.87
CA PHE A 373 -20.14 -4.74 -22.87
C PHE A 373 -20.81 -4.39 -21.55
N LEU A 374 -21.95 -3.73 -21.62
CA LEU A 374 -22.92 -3.66 -20.53
C LEU A 374 -23.89 -4.83 -20.73
N SER A 375 -23.69 -5.86 -19.93
CA SER A 375 -24.32 -7.17 -20.10
C SER A 375 -25.59 -7.29 -19.29
N MET A 376 -26.64 -7.81 -19.92
CA MET A 376 -27.86 -8.32 -19.32
C MET A 376 -28.07 -9.78 -19.75
N ARG A 377 -27.10 -10.66 -19.48
CA ARG A 377 -27.32 -12.13 -19.55
C ARG A 377 -28.11 -12.60 -18.32
N ALA A 378 -29.32 -12.06 -18.23
CA ALA A 378 -30.35 -12.29 -17.23
C ALA A 378 -31.68 -11.70 -17.74
N THR A 379 -32.79 -12.10 -17.14
CA THR A 379 -34.08 -11.40 -17.29
C THR A 379 -34.19 -10.28 -16.25
N GLY A 380 -35.16 -9.36 -16.41
CA GLY A 380 -35.35 -8.22 -15.49
C GLY A 380 -34.87 -6.90 -16.06
N THR A 381 -34.57 -5.91 -15.20
CA THR A 381 -34.08 -4.59 -15.61
C THR A 381 -32.75 -4.24 -14.95
N GLY A 382 -31.78 -3.85 -15.77
CA GLY A 382 -30.51 -3.26 -15.33
C GLY A 382 -30.41 -1.81 -15.77
N TRP A 383 -29.83 -0.97 -14.91
CA TRP A 383 -29.38 0.37 -15.26
C TRP A 383 -27.86 0.44 -15.13
N PHE A 384 -27.23 1.16 -16.07
CA PHE A 384 -25.79 1.32 -16.17
C PHE A 384 -25.46 2.79 -16.30
N ASP A 385 -24.44 3.24 -15.60
CA ASP A 385 -24.02 4.64 -15.58
C ASP A 385 -22.52 4.77 -15.30
N ASP A 386 -21.97 5.96 -15.58
CA ASP A 386 -20.58 6.34 -15.30
C ASP A 386 -19.55 5.26 -15.70
N VAL A 387 -19.60 4.81 -16.96
CA VAL A 387 -18.68 3.80 -17.49
C VAL A 387 -17.28 4.38 -17.64
N ARG A 388 -16.27 3.66 -17.11
CA ARG A 388 -14.86 4.02 -17.21
C ARG A 388 -14.03 2.84 -17.71
N LEU A 389 -12.99 3.16 -18.47
CA LEU A 389 -11.92 2.24 -18.84
C LEU A 389 -10.60 2.84 -18.31
N THR A 390 -9.86 2.06 -17.53
CA THR A 390 -8.58 2.48 -16.96
C THR A 390 -7.47 1.68 -17.58
N GLN A 391 -6.43 2.36 -18.07
CA GLN A 391 -5.17 1.73 -18.44
C GLN A 391 -4.22 1.75 -17.24
N THR A 392 -3.56 0.63 -16.99
CA THR A 392 -2.52 0.50 -15.98
C THR A 392 -1.18 0.15 -16.63
N LYS A 393 -0.12 0.87 -16.26
CA LYS A 393 1.25 0.48 -16.54
C LYS A 393 1.93 0.13 -15.22
N ARG A 394 2.64 -0.99 -15.19
CA ARG A 394 3.47 -1.39 -14.05
C ARG A 394 4.92 -1.24 -14.48
N ASN A 395 5.77 -0.68 -13.64
CA ASN A 395 7.18 -0.48 -13.94
C ASN A 395 8.06 -1.36 -13.03
N PRO A 396 9.17 -1.91 -13.55
CA PRO A 396 10.17 -2.55 -12.70
C PRO A 396 10.82 -1.50 -11.79
N LEU A 397 10.95 -1.83 -10.51
CA LEU A 397 11.57 -1.01 -9.49
C LEU A 397 13.00 -1.47 -9.25
N LEU A 398 13.97 -0.59 -9.49
CA LEU A 398 15.38 -0.86 -9.26
C LEU A 398 15.69 -0.85 -7.77
N ALA A 399 16.58 -1.74 -7.35
CA ALA A 399 16.99 -1.88 -5.95
C ALA A 399 18.50 -1.82 -5.78
N GLN A 400 19.26 -2.60 -6.57
CA GLN A 400 20.72 -2.64 -6.51
C GLN A 400 21.35 -2.77 -7.91
N PRO A 401 22.53 -2.20 -8.17
CA PRO A 401 23.24 -1.24 -7.32
C PRO A 401 22.40 0.00 -7.03
N ALA A 402 22.49 0.53 -5.80
CA ALA A 402 21.73 1.71 -5.41
C ALA A 402 22.12 2.91 -6.29
N PHE A 403 21.18 3.83 -6.52
CA PHE A 403 21.45 5.02 -7.32
C PHE A 403 22.63 5.81 -6.74
N GLY A 404 23.64 6.07 -7.58
CA GLY A 404 24.86 6.78 -7.20
C GLY A 404 25.88 5.95 -6.43
N ALA A 405 25.63 4.66 -6.18
CA ALA A 405 26.53 3.82 -5.39
C ALA A 405 27.93 3.70 -6.01
N THR A 406 28.95 3.58 -5.16
CA THR A 406 30.28 3.11 -5.55
C THR A 406 30.37 1.62 -5.23
N VAL A 407 30.72 0.81 -6.23
CA VAL A 407 30.77 -0.65 -6.13
C VAL A 407 32.16 -1.13 -6.51
N ALA A 408 32.82 -1.84 -5.59
CA ALA A 408 34.12 -2.47 -5.81
C ALA A 408 33.97 -3.90 -6.34
N ASP A 409 33.20 -4.06 -7.42
CA ASP A 409 32.82 -5.34 -8.03
C ASP A 409 32.80 -5.15 -9.55
N ASN A 410 33.58 -5.92 -10.31
CA ASN A 410 33.58 -5.84 -11.77
C ASN A 410 32.52 -6.71 -12.44
N THR A 411 31.80 -7.55 -11.72
CA THR A 411 30.62 -8.29 -12.18
C THR A 411 29.44 -8.04 -11.25
N PRO A 412 29.02 -6.76 -11.10
CA PRO A 412 28.09 -6.36 -10.05
C PRO A 412 26.73 -7.02 -10.21
N GLU A 413 26.12 -7.32 -9.06
CA GLU A 413 24.76 -7.85 -9.00
C GLU A 413 23.72 -6.73 -9.17
N PHE A 414 22.77 -6.97 -10.07
CA PHE A 414 21.62 -6.12 -10.37
C PHE A 414 20.35 -6.74 -9.79
N ARG A 415 19.64 -5.98 -8.95
CA ARG A 415 18.36 -6.36 -8.36
C ARG A 415 17.29 -5.36 -8.73
N TRP A 416 16.15 -5.90 -9.17
CA TRP A 416 14.90 -5.17 -9.33
C TRP A 416 13.73 -5.99 -8.79
N GLN A 417 12.59 -5.32 -8.61
CA GLN A 417 11.32 -5.93 -8.24
C GLN A 417 10.28 -5.62 -9.31
N TYR A 418 9.42 -6.59 -9.60
CA TYR A 418 8.29 -6.42 -10.49
C TYR A 418 7.13 -7.32 -10.06
N ALA A 419 5.90 -6.83 -10.23
CA ALA A 419 4.72 -7.46 -9.62
C ALA A 419 4.30 -8.78 -10.29
N ASP A 420 4.69 -9.01 -11.54
CA ASP A 420 4.36 -10.20 -12.31
C ASP A 420 5.63 -10.93 -12.75
N ARG A 421 5.52 -12.20 -13.15
CA ARG A 421 6.64 -12.87 -13.83
C ARG A 421 6.78 -12.30 -15.24
N ALA A 422 7.98 -11.87 -15.61
CA ALA A 422 8.31 -11.38 -16.93
C ALA A 422 9.81 -11.58 -17.19
N ASP A 423 10.15 -11.96 -18.42
CA ASP A 423 11.54 -11.99 -18.85
C ASP A 423 12.03 -10.55 -19.04
N ALA A 424 13.21 -10.28 -18.48
CA ALA A 424 13.78 -8.95 -18.44
C ALA A 424 14.94 -8.80 -19.42
N THR A 425 15.10 -7.58 -19.90
CA THR A 425 16.32 -7.10 -20.56
C THR A 425 17.03 -6.15 -19.62
N VAL A 426 18.25 -6.48 -19.22
CA VAL A 426 19.12 -5.57 -18.47
C VAL A 426 20.05 -4.87 -19.45
N GLU A 427 20.06 -3.55 -19.45
CA GLU A 427 20.95 -2.75 -20.29
C GLU A 427 21.93 -1.97 -19.43
N LEU A 428 23.21 -2.04 -19.76
CA LEU A 428 24.30 -1.31 -19.09
C LEU A 428 25.03 -0.44 -20.12
N SER A 429 25.28 0.82 -19.80
CA SER A 429 25.95 1.76 -20.70
C SER A 429 26.87 2.73 -19.95
N PRO A 430 28.02 3.13 -20.50
CA PRO A 430 28.82 4.23 -19.95
C PRO A 430 28.16 5.61 -20.15
N ASP A 431 27.11 5.70 -20.96
CA ASP A 431 26.37 6.92 -21.31
C ASP A 431 24.87 6.75 -21.01
N GLU A 432 24.24 7.75 -20.38
CA GLU A 432 22.84 7.73 -19.95
C GLU A 432 21.82 7.65 -21.07
N THR A 433 22.23 7.96 -22.31
CA THR A 433 21.39 7.90 -23.49
C THR A 433 21.32 6.49 -24.10
N PHE A 434 22.13 5.55 -23.61
CA PHE A 434 22.24 4.16 -24.10
C PHE A 434 22.49 4.08 -25.62
N PRO A 435 23.59 4.64 -26.14
CA PRO A 435 23.93 4.53 -27.56
C PRO A 435 24.22 3.06 -27.91
N ALA A 436 23.75 2.63 -29.08
CA ALA A 436 23.69 1.21 -29.46
C ALA A 436 25.06 0.53 -29.61
N ASP A 437 26.13 1.29 -29.86
CA ASP A 437 27.49 0.81 -30.06
C ASP A 437 28.27 0.57 -28.76
N THR A 438 27.87 1.19 -27.64
CA THR A 438 28.52 1.00 -26.33
C THR A 438 27.61 0.39 -25.26
N THR A 439 26.32 0.18 -25.57
CA THR A 439 25.37 -0.44 -24.64
C THR A 439 25.52 -1.95 -24.64
N LEU A 440 25.78 -2.51 -23.45
CA LEU A 440 25.70 -3.94 -23.20
C LEU A 440 24.24 -4.31 -22.95
N ARG A 441 23.73 -5.33 -23.64
CA ARG A 441 22.35 -5.79 -23.51
C ARG A 441 22.33 -7.26 -23.15
N PHE A 442 21.64 -7.58 -22.06
CA PHE A 442 21.43 -8.94 -21.56
C PHE A 442 19.93 -9.24 -21.64
N GLU A 443 19.55 -10.20 -22.47
CA GLU A 443 18.15 -10.57 -22.75
C GLU A 443 17.77 -11.87 -22.01
N ASP A 444 16.48 -12.20 -22.01
CA ASP A 444 15.92 -13.44 -21.44
C ASP A 444 16.24 -13.67 -19.96
N ILE A 445 16.38 -12.60 -19.18
CA ILE A 445 16.67 -12.67 -17.75
C ILE A 445 15.38 -13.00 -16.99
N GLN A 446 15.23 -14.27 -16.60
CA GLN A 446 14.00 -14.80 -16.02
C GLN A 446 13.78 -14.45 -14.54
N GLN A 447 14.85 -14.04 -13.85
CA GLN A 447 14.81 -13.74 -12.41
C GLN A 447 15.80 -12.64 -12.01
N SER A 448 15.43 -11.92 -10.95
CA SER A 448 16.27 -11.00 -10.19
C SER A 448 16.74 -11.73 -8.91
N PRO A 449 18.02 -11.67 -8.51
CA PRO A 449 19.12 -10.88 -9.07
C PRO A 449 19.69 -11.39 -10.42
N PHE A 450 20.45 -10.53 -11.09
CA PHE A 450 21.28 -10.84 -12.27
C PHE A 450 22.69 -10.27 -12.12
N ALA A 451 23.73 -10.99 -12.53
CA ALA A 451 25.10 -10.48 -12.63
C ALA A 451 25.67 -10.80 -14.01
N PRO A 452 26.43 -9.88 -14.65
CA PRO A 452 27.05 -10.14 -15.94
C PRO A 452 28.22 -11.13 -15.78
N GLU A 453 28.37 -12.07 -16.71
CA GLU A 453 29.51 -13.00 -16.70
C GLU A 453 30.84 -12.35 -17.06
N GLN A 454 30.80 -11.25 -17.81
CA GLN A 454 31.98 -10.53 -18.26
C GLN A 454 32.24 -9.29 -17.39
N PRO A 455 33.48 -9.08 -16.94
CA PRO A 455 33.84 -7.91 -16.16
C PRO A 455 33.55 -6.58 -16.86
N LEU A 456 32.94 -5.66 -16.12
CA LEU A 456 32.77 -4.25 -16.47
C LEU A 456 34.06 -3.49 -16.19
N SER A 457 34.41 -2.58 -17.09
CA SER A 457 35.56 -1.69 -16.89
C SER A 457 35.28 -0.66 -15.77
N PRO A 458 36.31 -0.24 -15.03
CA PRO A 458 36.21 0.89 -14.11
C PRO A 458 35.63 2.15 -14.73
N GLY A 459 34.68 2.75 -14.01
CA GLY A 459 34.00 3.95 -14.47
C GLY A 459 32.55 4.05 -14.00
N LYS A 460 31.90 5.13 -14.44
CA LYS A 460 30.46 5.35 -14.23
C LYS A 460 29.68 4.52 -15.24
N TRP A 461 28.68 3.79 -14.75
CA TRP A 461 27.75 3.00 -15.55
C TRP A 461 26.33 3.41 -15.25
N TYR A 462 25.53 3.46 -16.30
CA TYR A 462 24.08 3.64 -16.28
C TYR A 462 23.42 2.31 -16.56
N TRP A 463 22.30 2.05 -15.89
CA TRP A 463 21.56 0.80 -16.07
C TRP A 463 20.05 1.02 -16.00
N ARG A 464 19.34 0.16 -16.72
CA ARG A 464 17.88 0.08 -16.70
C ARG A 464 17.40 -1.34 -16.99
N VAL A 465 16.17 -1.62 -16.61
CA VAL A 465 15.50 -2.91 -16.82
C VAL A 465 14.31 -2.68 -17.75
N GLY A 466 14.33 -3.30 -18.92
CA GLY A 466 13.20 -3.41 -19.83
C GLY A 466 12.43 -4.70 -19.61
N LEU A 467 11.11 -4.67 -19.75
CA LEU A 467 10.26 -5.85 -19.82
C LEU A 467 9.50 -5.80 -21.17
N PRO A 468 10.09 -6.33 -22.25
CA PRO A 468 9.57 -6.16 -23.61
C PRO A 468 8.12 -6.63 -23.77
N ASP A 469 7.77 -7.78 -23.18
CA ASP A 469 6.41 -8.33 -23.25
C ASP A 469 5.36 -7.47 -22.53
N HIS A 470 5.82 -6.62 -21.61
CA HIS A 470 4.97 -5.74 -20.82
C HIS A 470 5.05 -4.28 -21.28
N ALA A 471 5.80 -4.01 -22.36
CA ALA A 471 6.01 -2.68 -22.95
C ALA A 471 6.39 -1.62 -21.90
N THR A 472 7.29 -1.98 -20.98
CA THR A 472 7.69 -1.12 -19.87
C THR A 472 9.20 -1.16 -19.65
N THR A 473 9.73 -0.08 -19.06
CA THR A 473 11.14 0.08 -18.73
C THR A 473 11.22 0.84 -17.41
N SER A 474 12.18 0.47 -16.56
CA SER A 474 12.44 1.16 -15.29
C SER A 474 12.89 2.60 -15.53
N ALA A 475 13.03 3.34 -14.43
CA ALA A 475 13.93 4.50 -14.40
C ALA A 475 15.37 4.10 -14.80
N VAL A 476 16.17 5.10 -15.18
CA VAL A 476 17.61 4.93 -15.40
C VAL A 476 18.33 5.25 -14.09
N TRP A 477 19.11 4.29 -13.58
CA TRP A 477 19.98 4.50 -12.43
C TRP A 477 21.44 4.46 -12.87
N HIS A 478 22.34 4.94 -12.02
CA HIS A 478 23.77 4.86 -12.26
C HIS A 478 24.54 4.42 -11.02
N PHE A 479 25.75 3.92 -11.22
CA PHE A 479 26.71 3.57 -10.17
C PHE A 479 28.14 3.78 -10.70
N ALA A 480 29.12 3.77 -9.82
CA ALA A 480 30.54 3.82 -10.15
C ALA A 480 31.22 2.50 -9.79
N GLN A 481 31.75 1.81 -10.79
CA GLN A 481 32.52 0.58 -10.63
C GLN A 481 34.00 0.94 -10.36
N THR A 482 34.65 0.31 -9.38
CA THR A 482 36.06 0.58 -9.05
C THR A 482 37.03 -0.61 -9.09
N ALA A 483 36.56 -1.87 -9.15
CA ALA A 483 37.45 -3.03 -9.18
C ALA A 483 38.16 -3.19 -10.55
N PRO A 484 39.45 -3.53 -10.60
CA PRO A 484 40.15 -3.80 -11.85
C PRO A 484 39.51 -4.95 -12.64
N LEU A 485 39.61 -4.95 -13.96
CA LEU A 485 39.12 -6.04 -14.83
C LEU A 485 39.74 -7.42 -14.51
N THR A 486 40.89 -7.45 -13.84
CA THR A 486 41.62 -8.68 -13.49
C THR A 486 41.25 -9.24 -12.12
N GLN A 487 40.45 -8.50 -11.33
CA GLN A 487 39.97 -9.00 -10.05
C GLN A 487 38.81 -9.97 -10.32
N ASP A 488 38.79 -11.13 -9.69
CA ASP A 488 37.58 -11.96 -9.73
C ASP A 488 36.57 -11.38 -8.75
N CYS A 489 35.38 -11.04 -9.23
CA CYS A 489 34.25 -10.63 -8.42
C CYS A 489 33.00 -11.45 -8.78
N THR A 490 33.16 -12.52 -9.55
CA THR A 490 32.04 -13.38 -9.91
C THR A 490 31.56 -14.12 -8.67
N PRO A 491 30.23 -14.20 -8.42
CA PRO A 491 29.73 -15.00 -7.31
C PRO A 491 30.01 -16.51 -7.54
N PRO A 492 30.29 -17.28 -6.47
CA PRO A 492 30.40 -18.73 -6.56
C PRO A 492 29.12 -19.36 -7.12
N LYS A 493 29.25 -20.34 -8.01
CA LYS A 493 28.13 -21.11 -8.56
C LYS A 493 27.92 -22.37 -7.74
N ILE A 494 26.68 -22.62 -7.31
CA ILE A 494 26.28 -23.84 -6.58
C ILE A 494 25.48 -24.74 -7.54
N ALA A 495 25.89 -26.00 -7.70
CA ALA A 495 25.43 -26.87 -8.78
C ALA A 495 24.28 -27.85 -8.39
N ALA A 496 23.63 -27.68 -7.24
CA ALA A 496 22.64 -28.64 -6.74
C ALA A 496 21.27 -27.99 -6.45
N ASP A 497 20.24 -28.45 -7.17
CA ASP A 497 18.86 -27.94 -7.00
C ASP A 497 17.94 -28.88 -6.21
N HIS A 498 18.12 -30.20 -6.28
CA HIS A 498 17.40 -31.22 -5.48
C HIS A 498 18.00 -32.63 -5.65
N ALA A 499 17.81 -33.51 -4.65
CA ALA A 499 18.20 -34.92 -4.73
C ALA A 499 17.22 -35.82 -3.96
N HIS A 500 16.91 -37.01 -4.50
CA HIS A 500 16.19 -38.06 -3.77
C HIS A 500 17.17 -38.91 -2.96
N LEU A 501 16.93 -39.04 -1.66
CA LEU A 501 17.75 -39.84 -0.76
C LEU A 501 17.15 -41.25 -0.66
N ALA A 502 17.87 -42.24 -1.17
CA ALA A 502 17.42 -43.63 -1.28
C ALA A 502 17.72 -44.47 -0.03
N THR A 503 18.54 -43.95 0.90
CA THR A 503 18.88 -44.66 2.14
C THR A 503 18.71 -43.75 3.35
N ALA A 504 18.35 -44.36 4.49
CA ALA A 504 18.01 -43.65 5.73
C ALA A 504 19.10 -42.69 6.23
N ARG A 505 20.38 -42.91 5.87
CA ARG A 505 21.50 -42.05 6.28
C ARG A 505 22.41 -41.68 5.10
N GLN A 506 21.81 -41.46 3.93
CA GLN A 506 22.56 -41.04 2.75
C GLN A 506 23.21 -39.67 2.98
N ALA A 507 24.50 -39.55 2.64
CA ALA A 507 25.19 -38.26 2.62
C ALA A 507 24.64 -37.38 1.49
N VAL A 508 24.59 -36.07 1.73
CA VAL A 508 24.25 -35.05 0.73
C VAL A 508 25.54 -34.34 0.35
N MET A 509 25.79 -34.23 -0.95
CA MET A 509 26.94 -33.51 -1.49
C MET A 509 26.44 -32.35 -2.32
N VAL A 510 26.89 -31.16 -1.99
CA VAL A 510 26.67 -29.93 -2.77
C VAL A 510 27.98 -29.59 -3.46
N ARG A 511 27.94 -29.43 -4.77
CA ARG A 511 29.10 -28.97 -5.55
C ARG A 511 29.01 -27.48 -5.76
N TYR A 512 30.17 -26.84 -5.77
CA TYR A 512 30.30 -25.43 -6.11
C TYR A 512 31.58 -25.20 -6.90
N GLU A 513 31.56 -24.12 -7.68
CA GLU A 513 32.68 -23.66 -8.47
C GLU A 513 32.80 -22.14 -8.36
N ASP A 514 34.04 -21.66 -8.34
CA ASP A 514 34.37 -20.24 -8.31
C ASP A 514 35.69 -20.03 -9.07
N GLY A 515 35.88 -18.86 -9.69
CA GLY A 515 37.05 -18.58 -10.53
C GLY A 515 38.36 -18.44 -9.75
N VAL A 516 38.31 -18.07 -8.48
CA VAL A 516 39.46 -17.98 -7.55
C VAL A 516 39.42 -19.02 -6.44
N GLY A 517 38.33 -19.78 -6.37
CA GLY A 517 38.13 -20.90 -5.47
C GLY A 517 37.36 -20.50 -4.22
N VAL A 518 36.48 -21.39 -3.78
CA VAL A 518 35.64 -21.16 -2.60
C VAL A 518 36.45 -21.30 -1.32
N THR A 519 36.39 -20.29 -0.47
CA THR A 519 37.17 -20.19 0.78
C THR A 519 36.37 -20.56 2.01
N GLU A 520 35.06 -20.30 2.00
CA GLU A 520 34.16 -20.60 3.11
C GLU A 520 32.83 -21.16 2.61
N VAL A 521 32.27 -22.13 3.35
CA VAL A 521 30.96 -22.71 3.04
C VAL A 521 30.20 -23.01 4.32
N ALA A 522 28.98 -22.47 4.42
CA ALA A 522 28.04 -22.72 5.50
C ALA A 522 26.81 -23.49 5.00
N LEU A 523 26.36 -24.50 5.76
CA LEU A 523 25.18 -25.31 5.47
C LEU A 523 24.15 -25.17 6.58
N ARG A 524 22.88 -24.98 6.21
CA ARG A 524 21.74 -25.00 7.13
C ARG A 524 20.70 -26.01 6.68
N LEU A 525 20.43 -27.01 7.51
CA LEU A 525 19.38 -27.99 7.28
C LEU A 525 18.12 -27.59 8.05
N ASP A 526 17.02 -27.38 7.33
CA ASP A 526 15.73 -26.94 7.88
C ASP A 526 15.86 -25.73 8.83
N GLY A 527 16.74 -24.80 8.45
CA GLY A 527 17.04 -23.57 9.20
C GLY A 527 18.07 -23.74 10.34
N GLN A 528 18.61 -24.93 10.57
CA GLN A 528 19.64 -25.18 11.59
C GLN A 528 21.02 -25.37 10.98
N GLU A 529 22.04 -24.72 11.54
CA GLU A 529 23.42 -24.91 11.09
C GLU A 529 23.89 -26.35 11.30
N VAL A 530 24.55 -26.90 10.28
CA VAL A 530 25.09 -28.26 10.30
C VAL A 530 26.57 -28.27 9.93
N ASN A 531 27.31 -29.20 10.56
CA ASN A 531 28.72 -29.40 10.26
C ASN A 531 28.86 -30.29 9.03
N ALA A 532 29.48 -29.76 7.98
CA ALA A 532 29.78 -30.48 6.75
C ALA A 532 31.29 -30.64 6.56
N LYS A 533 31.68 -31.66 5.82
CA LYS A 533 33.04 -31.80 5.31
C LYS A 533 33.16 -30.93 4.06
N VAL A 534 33.76 -29.75 4.24
CA VAL A 534 33.97 -28.76 3.17
C VAL A 534 35.29 -29.07 2.44
N GLY A 535 35.23 -29.12 1.12
CA GLY A 535 36.37 -29.25 0.22
C GLY A 535 36.46 -28.07 -0.75
N PRO A 536 37.42 -28.04 -1.69
CA PRO A 536 37.60 -26.89 -2.58
C PRO A 536 36.47 -26.71 -3.62
N THR A 537 35.72 -27.77 -3.93
CA THR A 537 34.66 -27.75 -4.96
C THR A 537 33.36 -28.44 -4.52
N SER A 538 33.28 -28.84 -3.25
CA SER A 538 32.09 -29.51 -2.72
C SER A 538 32.07 -29.57 -1.20
N ALA A 539 30.88 -29.44 -0.61
CA ALA A 539 30.62 -29.75 0.79
C ALA A 539 29.77 -31.01 0.90
N GLU A 540 30.16 -31.92 1.79
CA GLU A 540 29.45 -33.17 2.06
C GLU A 540 28.92 -33.18 3.51
N TYR A 541 27.62 -33.34 3.66
CA TYR A 541 26.95 -33.47 4.95
C TYR A 541 26.38 -34.89 5.11
N THR A 542 26.69 -35.53 6.22
CA THR A 542 26.04 -36.78 6.64
C THR A 542 25.31 -36.52 7.95
N PRO A 543 23.98 -36.76 8.03
CA PRO A 543 23.25 -36.47 9.24
C PRO A 543 23.66 -37.43 10.38
N PRO A 544 23.66 -36.95 11.64
CA PRO A 544 24.01 -37.78 12.80
C PRO A 544 22.93 -38.82 13.10
N THR A 545 21.71 -38.60 12.63
CA THR A 545 20.56 -39.49 12.75
C THR A 545 19.97 -39.77 11.37
N ASP A 546 19.10 -40.78 11.29
CA ASP A 546 18.43 -41.11 10.04
C ASP A 546 17.51 -39.96 9.59
N TRP A 547 17.47 -39.72 8.28
CA TRP A 547 16.54 -38.82 7.63
C TRP A 547 15.11 -39.20 8.01
N GLN A 548 14.33 -38.21 8.44
CA GLN A 548 12.91 -38.42 8.59
C GLN A 548 12.25 -38.45 7.20
N PRO A 549 11.21 -39.25 6.98
CA PRO A 549 10.48 -39.21 5.73
C PRO A 549 9.87 -37.82 5.49
N GLY A 550 10.23 -37.17 4.39
CA GLY A 550 9.71 -35.85 4.05
C GLY A 550 10.63 -35.04 3.15
N LEU A 551 10.21 -33.80 2.88
CA LEU A 551 11.04 -32.80 2.21
C LEU A 551 11.90 -32.12 3.26
N HIS A 552 13.20 -32.10 3.02
CA HIS A 552 14.18 -31.34 3.81
C HIS A 552 14.81 -30.27 2.93
N ARG A 553 15.08 -29.10 3.51
CA ARG A 553 15.72 -27.97 2.82
C ARG A 553 17.13 -27.78 3.34
N LEU A 554 18.11 -27.83 2.43
CA LEU A 554 19.50 -27.52 2.73
C LEU A 554 19.86 -26.19 2.09
N ASP A 555 19.97 -25.14 2.89
CA ASP A 555 20.48 -23.85 2.44
C ASP A 555 22.02 -23.87 2.46
N VAL A 556 22.64 -23.29 1.43
CA VAL A 556 24.09 -23.30 1.23
C VAL A 556 24.55 -21.89 0.92
N GLU A 557 25.54 -21.42 1.67
CA GLU A 557 26.21 -20.13 1.47
C GLU A 557 27.69 -20.42 1.18
N ALA A 558 28.23 -19.84 0.11
CA ALA A 558 29.62 -20.02 -0.32
C ALA A 558 30.26 -18.65 -0.56
N GLN A 559 31.51 -18.47 -0.14
CA GLN A 559 32.30 -17.23 -0.31
C GLN A 559 33.64 -17.48 -0.98
#